data_AF-A0A7K1S3L2-F1
#
_entry.id   AF-A0A7K1S3L2-F1
#
_cell.length_a   1.000
_cell.length_b   1.000
_cell.length_c   1.000
_cell.angle_alpha   90.00
_cell.angle_beta   90.00
_cell.angle_gamma   90.00
#
_symmetry.space_group_name_H-M   'P 1'
#
loop_
_entity.id
_entity.type
_entity.pdbx_description
1 polymer ?
#
loop_
_entity_poly.entity_id
_entity_poly.type
_entity_poly.pdbx_seq_one_letter_code
_entity_poly.pdbx_strand_id
1 'polypeptide(L)'
;MDTHQSAQEDNFNNDHIVTDWLVAISDLYDYYEQLESWVNKAVIKQDKPQDSTHFMGQCPVHQLVSLVIRMEAELEILIQDMDQLAQVEPSPSKQHCQKLIAHTLRLTQLNQQAQTKLYLVSLPAS
;
A
#
# COMPACT_ATOMS: atom_id res chain seq x y z
N MET A 1 26.61 26.36 -31.93
CA MET A 1 26.52 24.97 -31.43
C MET A 1 26.56 25.08 -29.93
N ASP A 2 25.44 24.95 -29.24
CA ASP A 2 25.40 24.74 -27.79
C ASP A 2 24.04 24.15 -27.43
N THR A 3 24.01 22.82 -27.30
CA THR A 3 22.84 22.04 -26.84
C THR A 3 23.35 21.00 -25.85
N HIS A 4 23.65 21.42 -24.62
CA HIS A 4 23.97 20.50 -23.53
C HIS A 4 23.51 21.09 -22.18
N GLN A 5 22.19 21.21 -21.97
CA GLN A 5 21.67 21.56 -20.65
C GLN A 5 20.24 21.09 -20.37
N SER A 6 19.89 19.85 -20.74
CA SER A 6 18.54 19.32 -20.49
C SER A 6 18.50 17.90 -19.87
N ALA A 7 19.64 17.26 -19.62
CA ALA A 7 19.66 15.85 -19.17
C ALA A 7 19.88 15.66 -17.66
N GLN A 8 20.21 16.73 -16.92
CA GLN A 8 20.68 16.60 -15.53
C GLN A 8 19.57 16.83 -14.48
N GLU A 9 18.48 17.51 -14.82
CA GLU A 9 17.36 17.77 -13.91
C GLU A 9 16.39 16.58 -13.78
N ASP A 10 16.24 15.76 -14.82
CA ASP A 10 15.33 14.60 -14.79
C ASP A 10 15.85 13.46 -13.91
N ASN A 11 17.18 13.34 -13.74
CA ASN A 11 17.77 12.19 -13.06
C ASN A 11 17.57 12.24 -11.52
N PHE A 12 17.73 13.43 -10.92
CA PHE A 12 17.52 13.61 -9.47
C PHE A 12 16.06 13.42 -9.05
N ASN A 13 15.10 13.75 -9.93
CA ASN A 13 13.68 13.61 -9.61
C ASN A 13 13.24 12.13 -9.59
N ASN A 14 13.83 11.31 -10.46
CA ASN A 14 13.50 9.89 -10.55
C ASN A 14 13.99 9.08 -9.33
N ASP A 15 15.18 9.38 -8.81
CA ASP A 15 15.72 8.71 -7.62
C ASP A 15 14.84 8.93 -6.38
N HIS A 16 14.29 10.15 -6.22
CA HIS A 16 13.34 10.45 -5.15
C HIS A 16 12.02 9.68 -5.33
N ILE A 17 11.46 9.64 -6.54
CA ILE A 17 10.23 8.89 -6.82
C ILE A 17 10.41 7.40 -6.49
N VAL A 18 11.53 6.80 -6.87
CA VAL A 18 11.82 5.38 -6.58
C VAL A 18 12.02 5.16 -5.08
N THR A 19 12.71 6.09 -4.39
CA THR A 19 12.91 6.00 -2.95
C THR A 19 11.59 6.08 -2.19
N ASP A 20 10.74 7.07 -2.49
CA ASP A 20 9.43 7.24 -1.86
C ASP A 20 8.53 6.02 -2.12
N TRP A 21 8.60 5.47 -3.32
CA TRP A 21 7.90 4.25 -3.69
C TRP A 21 8.35 3.02 -2.88
N LEU A 22 9.66 2.82 -2.73
CA LEU A 22 10.21 1.72 -1.92
C LEU A 22 9.79 1.83 -0.45
N VAL A 23 9.82 3.05 0.10
CA VAL A 23 9.34 3.32 1.47
C VAL A 23 7.86 2.98 1.59
N ALA A 24 7.03 3.45 0.65
CA ALA A 24 5.59 3.21 0.68
C ALA A 24 5.23 1.71 0.58
N ILE A 25 5.99 0.93 -0.20
CA ILE A 25 5.82 -0.54 -0.27
C ILE A 25 6.25 -1.21 1.03
N SER A 26 7.40 -0.84 1.58
CA SER A 26 7.91 -1.44 2.82
C SER A 26 6.90 -1.25 3.95
N ASP A 27 6.42 -0.01 4.12
CA ASP A 27 5.38 0.33 5.08
C ASP A 27 4.09 -0.47 4.83
N LEU A 28 3.68 -0.60 3.57
CA LEU A 28 2.47 -1.33 3.21
C LEU A 28 2.57 -2.81 3.60
N TYR A 29 3.73 -3.44 3.35
CA TYR A 29 3.96 -4.83 3.71
C TYR A 29 3.92 -5.03 5.23
N ASP A 30 4.62 -4.18 5.98
CA ASP A 30 4.64 -4.22 7.45
C ASP A 30 3.23 -4.07 8.05
N TYR A 31 2.43 -3.16 7.48
CA TYR A 31 1.05 -2.96 7.92
C TYR A 31 0.12 -4.09 7.50
N TYR A 32 0.33 -4.65 6.31
CA TYR A 32 -0.43 -5.79 5.80
C TYR A 32 -0.26 -7.02 6.71
N GLU A 33 0.99 -7.42 7.01
CA GLU A 33 1.25 -8.58 7.87
C GLU A 33 0.62 -8.42 9.26
N GLN A 34 0.70 -7.22 9.83
CA GLN A 34 0.09 -6.93 11.12
C GLN A 34 -1.44 -7.07 11.06
N LEU A 35 -2.08 -6.45 10.06
CA LEU A 35 -3.52 -6.53 9.87
C LEU A 35 -4.00 -7.97 9.62
N GLU A 36 -3.27 -8.72 8.79
CA GLU A 36 -3.56 -10.12 8.50
C GLU A 36 -3.48 -10.97 9.77
N SER A 37 -2.44 -10.79 10.59
CA SER A 37 -2.31 -11.46 11.90
C SER A 37 -3.52 -11.19 12.80
N TRP A 38 -4.00 -9.94 12.83
CA TRP A 38 -5.19 -9.57 13.60
C TRP A 38 -6.46 -10.21 13.05
N VAL A 39 -6.67 -10.17 11.73
CA VAL A 39 -7.82 -10.81 11.07
C VAL A 39 -7.83 -12.32 11.36
N ASN A 40 -6.69 -13.00 11.21
CA ASN A 40 -6.58 -14.43 11.48
C ASN A 40 -6.87 -14.77 12.95
N LYS A 41 -6.40 -13.95 13.89
CA LYS A 41 -6.74 -14.10 15.32
C LYS A 41 -8.24 -13.89 15.59
N ALA A 42 -8.88 -12.99 14.86
CA ALA A 42 -10.32 -12.74 14.99
C ALA A 42 -11.13 -13.95 14.51
N VAL A 43 -10.75 -14.52 13.36
CA VAL A 43 -11.41 -15.67 12.72
C VAL A 43 -11.22 -16.95 13.54
N ILE A 44 -10.02 -17.21 14.09
CA ILE A 44 -9.76 -18.40 14.91
C ILE A 44 -10.53 -18.37 16.24
N LYS A 45 -10.82 -17.19 16.79
CA LYS A 45 -11.65 -17.04 18.00
C LYS A 45 -13.15 -17.20 17.73
N GLN A 46 -13.55 -17.40 16.48
CA GLN A 46 -14.92 -17.31 15.98
C GLN A 46 -15.65 -18.67 15.96
N ASP A 47 -15.52 -19.47 17.03
CA ASP A 47 -16.19 -20.78 17.19
C ASP A 47 -17.71 -20.68 17.42
N LYS A 48 -18.32 -19.49 17.27
CA LYS A 48 -19.78 -19.30 17.36
C LYS A 48 -20.33 -18.39 16.26
N PRO A 49 -21.37 -18.84 15.53
CA PRO A 49 -22.07 -18.00 14.57
C PRO A 49 -23.05 -17.09 15.32
N GLN A 50 -22.76 -15.79 15.40
CA GLN A 50 -23.78 -14.82 15.78
C GLN A 50 -23.55 -13.45 15.14
N ASP A 51 -24.61 -12.92 14.52
CA ASP A 51 -24.78 -11.65 13.79
C ASP A 51 -24.46 -10.36 14.56
N SER A 52 -23.39 -10.34 15.35
CA SER A 52 -22.92 -9.12 16.00
C SER A 52 -21.87 -8.44 15.13
N THR A 53 -21.94 -7.11 15.03
CA THR A 53 -20.83 -6.28 14.55
C THR A 53 -19.62 -6.56 15.45
N HIS A 54 -18.69 -7.39 14.97
CA HIS A 54 -17.52 -7.78 15.73
C HIS A 54 -16.50 -6.65 15.72
N PHE A 55 -16.00 -6.29 16.89
CA PHE A 55 -14.94 -5.31 17.07
C PHE A 55 -13.69 -5.99 17.61
N MET A 56 -12.54 -5.50 17.17
CA MET A 56 -11.26 -5.74 17.80
C MET A 56 -10.78 -4.40 18.35
N GLY A 57 -10.69 -4.30 19.67
CA GLY A 57 -10.56 -3.01 20.34
C GLY A 57 -11.75 -2.12 19.99
N GLN A 58 -11.49 -1.00 19.33
CA GLN A 58 -12.51 -0.08 18.83
C GLN A 58 -12.75 -0.18 17.32
N CYS A 59 -12.04 -1.06 16.62
CA CYS A 59 -12.18 -1.20 15.17
C CYS A 59 -13.12 -2.36 14.80
N PRO A 60 -14.14 -2.15 13.95
CA PRO A 60 -14.91 -3.25 13.39
C PRO A 60 -14.01 -4.19 12.57
N VAL A 61 -14.15 -5.49 12.75
CA VAL A 61 -13.31 -6.50 12.06
C VAL A 61 -13.51 -6.45 10.54
N HIS A 62 -14.76 -6.26 10.07
CA HIS A 62 -15.04 -6.13 8.63
C HIS A 62 -14.28 -4.97 7.97
N GLN A 63 -13.99 -3.91 8.73
CA GLN A 63 -13.21 -2.77 8.26
C GLN A 63 -11.72 -3.09 8.15
N LEU A 64 -11.20 -4.03 8.93
CA LEU A 64 -9.83 -4.55 8.79
C LEU A 64 -9.75 -5.45 7.56
N VAL A 65 -10.67 -6.40 7.42
CA VAL A 65 -10.74 -7.31 6.27
C VAL A 65 -10.85 -6.53 4.95
N SER A 66 -11.75 -5.55 4.88
CA SER A 66 -11.87 -4.70 3.69
C SER A 66 -10.60 -3.91 3.38
N LEU A 67 -9.84 -3.50 4.39
CA LEU A 67 -8.56 -2.81 4.16
C LEU A 67 -7.51 -3.76 3.59
N VAL A 68 -7.36 -4.96 4.17
CA VAL A 68 -6.43 -6.00 3.71
C VAL A 68 -6.68 -6.33 2.24
N ILE A 69 -7.93 -6.59 1.85
CA ILE A 69 -8.31 -6.90 0.45
C ILE A 69 -7.89 -5.77 -0.51
N ARG A 70 -8.05 -4.50 -0.12
CA ARG A 70 -7.64 -3.38 -0.97
C ARG A 70 -6.12 -3.21 -1.05
N MET A 71 -5.39 -3.55 0.01
CA MET A 71 -3.92 -3.53 0.01
C MET A 71 -3.39 -4.62 -0.93
N GLU A 72 -3.96 -5.83 -0.89
CA GLU A 72 -3.64 -6.92 -1.82
C GLU A 72 -3.93 -6.53 -3.27
N ALA A 73 -5.11 -5.99 -3.54
CA ALA A 73 -5.49 -5.57 -4.89
C ALA A 73 -4.55 -4.50 -5.46
N GLU A 74 -4.12 -3.53 -4.64
CA GLU A 74 -3.18 -2.50 -5.08
C GLU A 74 -1.79 -3.09 -5.38
N LEU A 75 -1.33 -4.05 -4.56
CA LEU A 75 -0.08 -4.78 -4.82
C LEU A 75 -0.14 -5.57 -6.13
N GLU A 76 -1.26 -6.25 -6.39
CA GLU A 76 -1.44 -7.02 -7.62
C GLU A 76 -1.42 -6.10 -8.85
N ILE A 77 -2.14 -4.98 -8.81
CA ILE A 77 -2.14 -3.98 -9.88
C ILE A 77 -0.72 -3.45 -10.10
N LEU A 78 0.00 -3.13 -9.02
CA LEU A 78 1.36 -2.62 -9.10
C LEU A 78 2.30 -3.63 -9.77
N ILE A 79 2.24 -4.91 -9.39
CA ILE A 79 3.05 -5.96 -10.01
C ILE A 79 2.73 -6.06 -11.51
N GLN A 80 1.46 -6.05 -11.88
CA GLN A 80 1.03 -6.09 -13.28
C GLN A 80 1.53 -4.86 -14.07
N ASP A 81 1.44 -3.67 -13.50
CA ASP A 81 1.94 -2.45 -14.12
C ASP A 81 3.47 -2.50 -14.26
N MET A 82 4.20 -3.00 -13.26
CA MET A 82 5.66 -3.19 -13.34
C MET A 82 6.08 -4.23 -14.38
N ASP A 83 5.38 -5.36 -14.48
CA ASP A 83 5.67 -6.38 -15.48
C ASP A 83 5.43 -5.87 -16.91
N GLN A 84 4.37 -5.07 -17.11
CA GLN A 84 4.13 -4.40 -18.39
C GLN A 84 5.24 -3.40 -18.72
N LEU A 85 5.75 -2.68 -17.71
CA LEU A 85 6.84 -1.73 -17.89
C LEU A 85 8.16 -2.42 -18.29
N ALA A 86 8.45 -3.59 -17.75
CA ALA A 86 9.64 -4.37 -18.08
C ALA A 86 9.66 -4.87 -19.53
N GLN A 87 8.49 -5.00 -20.18
CA GLN A 87 8.39 -5.51 -21.54
C GLN A 87 8.39 -4.44 -22.65
N VAL A 88 8.10 -3.18 -22.33
CA VAL A 88 7.71 -2.19 -23.36
C VAL A 88 8.86 -1.26 -23.81
N GLU A 89 9.81 -0.85 -22.96
CA GLU A 89 10.88 0.09 -23.37
C GLU A 89 12.09 0.05 -22.40
N PRO A 90 13.34 0.21 -22.90
CA PRO A 90 14.55 0.26 -22.06
C PRO A 90 14.75 1.61 -21.34
N SER A 91 13.93 2.64 -21.60
CA SER A 91 14.00 3.92 -20.89
C SER A 91 12.70 4.25 -20.15
N PRO A 92 12.77 4.79 -18.92
CA PRO A 92 11.58 5.22 -18.20
C PRO A 92 10.93 6.40 -18.93
N SER A 93 9.79 6.16 -19.56
CA SER A 93 8.99 7.23 -20.14
C SER A 93 8.36 8.08 -19.03
N LYS A 94 8.05 9.35 -19.33
CA LYS A 94 7.31 10.24 -18.40
C LYS A 94 6.01 9.61 -17.88
N GLN A 95 5.37 8.76 -18.67
CA GLN A 95 4.17 8.03 -18.30
C GLN A 95 4.44 6.97 -17.22
N HIS A 96 5.65 6.37 -17.21
CA HIS A 96 6.07 5.41 -16.20
C HIS A 96 6.28 6.10 -14.85
N CYS A 97 6.97 7.24 -14.84
CA CYS A 97 7.13 8.04 -13.61
C CYS A 97 5.77 8.49 -13.05
N GLN A 98 4.83 8.88 -13.92
CA GLN A 98 3.48 9.27 -13.50
C GLN A 98 2.68 8.11 -12.87
N LYS A 99 2.74 6.92 -13.46
CA LYS A 99 2.13 5.71 -12.87
C LYS A 99 2.74 5.41 -11.50
N LEU A 100 4.06 5.44 -11.40
CA LEU A 100 4.77 5.16 -10.14
C LEU A 100 4.40 6.15 -9.04
N ILE A 101 4.29 7.45 -9.37
CA ILE A 101 3.80 8.48 -8.44
C ILE A 101 2.37 8.18 -7.99
N ALA A 102 1.49 7.79 -8.91
CA ALA A 102 0.10 7.48 -8.59
C ALA A 102 -0.03 6.28 -7.64
N HIS A 103 0.72 5.19 -7.89
CA HIS A 103 0.78 4.06 -6.97
C HIS A 103 1.36 4.46 -5.62
N THR A 104 2.46 5.22 -5.60
CA THR A 104 3.09 5.67 -4.35
C THR A 104 2.11 6.47 -3.48
N LEU A 105 1.33 7.37 -4.10
CA LEU A 105 0.27 8.10 -3.41
C LEU A 105 -0.79 7.16 -2.85
N ARG A 106 -1.21 6.16 -3.63
CA ARG A 106 -2.24 5.20 -3.24
C ARG A 106 -1.79 4.31 -2.09
N LEU A 107 -0.56 3.80 -2.16
CA LEU A 107 0.10 3.04 -1.09
C LEU A 107 0.17 3.87 0.19
N THR A 108 0.61 5.13 0.09
CA THR A 108 0.67 6.04 1.25
C THR A 108 -0.70 6.23 1.91
N GLN A 109 -1.77 6.38 1.12
CA GLN A 109 -3.14 6.48 1.65
C GLN A 109 -3.61 5.20 2.34
N LEU A 110 -3.22 4.03 1.81
CA LEU A 110 -3.53 2.74 2.41
C LEU A 110 -2.76 2.56 3.72
N ASN A 111 -1.48 2.95 3.76
CA ASN A 111 -0.63 2.92 4.96
C ASN A 111 -1.19 3.78 6.08
N GLN A 112 -1.62 5.01 5.77
CA GLN A 112 -2.25 5.89 6.76
C GLN A 112 -3.56 5.29 7.32
N GLN A 113 -4.35 4.64 6.47
CA GLN A 113 -5.56 3.93 6.91
C GLN A 113 -5.22 2.72 7.77
N ALA A 114 -4.18 1.98 7.42
CA ALA A 114 -3.71 0.83 8.19
C ALA A 114 -3.21 1.24 9.57
N GLN A 115 -2.38 2.26 9.64
CA GLN A 115 -1.90 2.84 10.89
C GLN A 115 -3.06 3.27 11.80
N THR A 116 -4.05 3.97 11.24
CA THR A 116 -5.25 4.39 11.98
C THR A 116 -6.01 3.20 12.53
N LYS A 117 -6.21 2.14 11.72
CA LYS A 117 -6.95 0.96 12.16
C LYS A 117 -6.17 0.14 13.18
N LEU A 118 -4.86 -0.02 13.02
CA LEU A 118 -3.99 -0.68 14.00
C LEU A 118 -4.01 0.05 15.34
N TYR A 119 -4.01 1.39 15.31
CA TYR A 119 -4.22 2.18 16.51
C TYR A 119 -5.57 1.86 17.17
N LEU A 120 -6.67 1.87 16.43
CA LEU A 120 -8.00 1.55 16.97
C LEU A 120 -8.10 0.11 17.52
N VAL A 121 -7.39 -0.84 16.91
CA VAL A 121 -7.29 -2.23 17.38
C VAL A 121 -6.55 -2.33 18.72
N SER A 122 -5.55 -1.46 18.93
CA SER A 122 -4.78 -1.42 20.18
C SER A 122 -5.54 -0.79 21.36
N LEU A 123 -6.61 -0.05 21.08
CA LEU A 123 -7.45 0.57 22.11
C LEU A 123 -8.35 -0.47 22.79
N PRO A 124 -8.67 -0.30 24.08
CA PRO A 124 -9.63 -1.16 24.76
C PRO A 124 -11.03 -1.02 24.15
N ALA A 125 -11.76 -2.13 24.12
CA ALA A 125 -13.18 -2.14 23.77
C ALA A 125 -13.97 -1.34 24.82
N SER A 126 -14.90 -0.50 24.36
CA SER A 126 -15.80 0.31 25.19
C SER A 126 -16.97 -0.48 25.76
#